data_AF-A0A3D0SV66-F1
#
_entry.id   AF-A0A3D0SV66-F1
#
_cell.length_a   1.000
_cell.length_b   1.000
_cell.length_c   1.000
_cell.angle_alpha   90.00
_cell.angle_beta   90.00
_cell.angle_gamma   90.00
#
_symmetry.space_group_name_H-M   'P 1'
#
loop_
_entity.id
_entity.type
_entity.pdbx_description
1 polymer ?
#
loop_
_entity_poly.entity_id
_entity_poly.type
_entity_poly.pdbx_seq_one_letter_code
_entity_poly.pdbx_strand_id
1 'polypeptide(L)'
;MIACKSPGSDYDELFATLHETPFLELELPHPVLPLHFSNRFNDHNNGVEIATGWRPVENWRRQLSYSYRWSRPKERQWSPLNQILLHSSWDTQDDLGLNAWRPYPGKRGPVPALSLLDTVSIDPYFNLTLRLGGRPRPDVEWSLTGANLPDNQHLEFIQ
;
A
#
# COMPACT_ATOMS: atom_id res chain seq x y z
N MET A 1 13.25 2.87 -19.47
CA MET A 1 13.05 3.53 -18.17
C MET A 1 12.03 4.63 -18.40
N ILE A 2 10.93 4.61 -17.66
CA ILE A 2 9.87 5.63 -17.70
C ILE A 2 9.88 6.29 -16.33
N ALA A 3 10.14 7.59 -16.29
CA ALA A 3 10.00 8.40 -15.10
C ALA A 3 8.75 9.26 -15.28
N CYS A 4 7.77 9.08 -14.40
CA CYS A 4 6.54 9.85 -14.41
C CYS A 4 6.50 10.71 -13.15
N LYS A 5 6.24 12.00 -13.35
CA LYS A 5 5.70 12.83 -12.27
C LYS A 5 4.22 12.46 -12.18
N SER A 6 3.80 11.88 -11.06
CA SER A 6 2.38 11.70 -10.79
C SER A 6 1.77 13.10 -10.67
N PRO A 7 0.74 13.45 -11.47
CA PRO A 7 -0.08 14.62 -11.15
C PRO A 7 -0.68 14.36 -9.77
N GLY A 8 -0.48 15.30 -8.85
CA GLY A 8 -0.97 15.12 -7.49
C GLY A 8 -2.48 14.93 -7.48
N SER A 9 -2.98 13.97 -6.70
CA SER A 9 -4.40 13.88 -6.44
C SER A 9 -4.77 15.00 -5.48
N ASP A 10 -5.66 15.88 -5.92
CA ASP A 10 -6.25 16.93 -5.13
C ASP A 10 -7.61 16.44 -4.65
N TYR A 11 -7.74 16.28 -3.34
CA TYR A 11 -8.99 15.84 -2.73
C TYR A 11 -9.59 17.01 -1.97
N ASP A 12 -10.65 17.59 -2.53
CA ASP A 12 -11.47 18.59 -1.87
C ASP A 12 -12.66 17.93 -1.15
N GLU A 13 -13.09 18.54 -0.04
CA GLU A 13 -14.30 18.17 0.71
C GLU A 13 -14.30 16.75 1.32
N LEU A 14 -13.13 16.23 1.66
CA LEU A 14 -13.03 14.96 2.35
C LEU A 14 -13.75 15.01 3.71
N PHE A 15 -14.42 13.92 4.05
CA PHE A 15 -15.10 13.75 5.33
C PHE A 15 -14.06 13.64 6.45
N ALA A 16 -14.04 14.61 7.37
CA ALA A 16 -13.14 14.63 8.50
C ALA A 16 -13.92 14.69 9.81
N THR A 17 -13.55 13.82 10.74
CA THR A 17 -13.99 13.90 12.14
C THR A 17 -13.10 14.90 12.87
N LEU A 18 -13.69 15.99 13.34
CA LEU A 18 -13.06 16.93 14.24
C LEU A 18 -13.40 16.51 15.67
N HIS A 19 -12.36 16.18 16.44
CA HIS A 19 -12.49 15.83 17.85
C HIS A 19 -12.44 17.12 18.68
N GLU A 20 -13.48 17.38 19.44
CA GLU A 20 -13.48 18.44 20.47
C GLU A 20 -13.11 17.86 21.84
N THR A 21 -12.77 18.73 22.79
CA THR A 21 -12.40 18.30 24.15
C THR A 21 -13.58 17.60 24.82
N PRO A 22 -13.41 16.36 25.33
CA PRO A 22 -14.45 15.67 26.07
C PRO A 22 -14.91 16.50 27.27
N PHE A 23 -16.21 16.50 27.54
CA PHE A 23 -16.78 17.15 28.71
C PHE A 23 -17.66 16.19 29.49
N LEU A 24 -17.83 16.46 30.79
CA LEU A 24 -18.75 15.72 31.65
C LEU A 24 -20.11 16.40 31.59
N GLU A 25 -21.13 15.67 31.16
CA GLU A 25 -22.51 16.13 31.24
C GLU A 25 -22.98 16.00 32.69
N LEU A 26 -23.32 17.13 33.32
CA LEU A 26 -23.55 17.20 34.76
C LEU A 26 -24.96 16.78 35.19
N GLU A 27 -25.92 16.72 34.27
CA GLU A 27 -27.32 16.34 34.57
C GLU A 27 -27.49 14.83 34.77
N LEU A 28 -26.67 14.02 34.11
CA LEU A 28 -26.49 12.59 34.31
C LEU A 28 -25.01 12.31 34.06
N PRO A 29 -24.15 12.03 35.07
CA PRO A 29 -22.70 12.00 34.89
C PRO A 29 -22.27 10.92 33.89
N HIS A 30 -22.08 11.32 32.65
CA HIS A 30 -21.50 10.50 31.60
C HIS A 30 -20.49 11.33 30.81
N PRO A 31 -19.36 10.72 30.40
CA PRO A 31 -18.41 11.39 29.53
C PRO A 31 -19.01 11.54 28.14
N VAL A 32 -19.05 12.76 27.62
CA VAL A 32 -19.49 13.04 26.26
C VAL A 32 -18.26 13.30 25.40
N LEU A 33 -18.14 12.53 24.31
CA LEU A 33 -17.17 12.77 23.25
C LEU A 33 -17.88 13.42 22.06
N PRO A 34 -17.86 14.75 21.95
CA PRO A 34 -18.43 15.44 20.80
C PRO A 34 -17.63 15.11 19.53
N LEU A 35 -18.29 14.45 18.57
CA LEU A 35 -17.76 14.20 17.22
C LEU A 35 -18.44 15.17 16.24
N HIS A 36 -17.70 16.15 15.75
CA HIS A 36 -18.17 17.01 14.67
C HIS A 36 -17.68 16.48 13.33
N PHE A 37 -18.62 16.15 12.45
CA PHE A 37 -18.32 15.73 11.09
C PHE A 37 -18.35 16.93 10.15
N SER A 38 -17.28 17.13 9.38
CA SER A 38 -17.22 18.22 8.41
C SER A 38 -16.54 17.81 7.11
N ASN A 39 -17.07 18.28 5.97
CA ASN A 39 -16.49 18.12 4.64
C ASN A 39 -15.69 19.37 4.23
N ARG A 40 -14.79 19.84 5.09
CA ARG A 40 -13.94 21.01 4.80
C ARG A 40 -12.48 20.64 4.63
N PHE A 41 -12.19 19.36 4.51
CA PHE A 41 -10.83 18.87 4.49
C PHE A 41 -10.28 18.82 3.06
N ASN A 42 -9.07 19.35 2.88
CA ASN A 42 -8.30 19.23 1.64
C ASN A 42 -6.96 18.54 1.95
N ASP A 43 -6.61 17.52 1.16
CA ASP A 43 -5.30 16.86 1.19
C ASP A 43 -4.68 16.79 -0.21
N HIS A 44 -3.42 17.18 -0.30
CA HIS A 44 -2.64 17.14 -1.53
C HIS A 44 -1.56 16.06 -1.43
N ASN A 45 -1.72 14.97 -2.19
CA ASN A 45 -0.72 13.93 -2.28
C ASN A 45 0.09 14.08 -3.58
N ASN A 46 1.40 14.21 -3.46
CA ASN A 46 2.32 14.37 -4.60
C ASN A 46 3.34 13.24 -4.61
N GLY A 47 3.88 12.92 -5.77
CA GLY A 47 4.86 11.84 -5.87
C GLY A 47 5.68 11.83 -7.15
N VAL A 48 6.75 11.04 -7.10
CA VAL A 48 7.59 10.70 -8.24
C VAL A 48 7.65 9.18 -8.35
N GLU A 49 7.50 8.69 -9.58
CA GLU A 49 7.55 7.26 -9.87
C GLU A 49 8.55 6.97 -10.97
N ILE A 50 9.33 5.91 -10.78
CA ILE A 50 10.29 5.41 -11.75
C ILE A 50 9.99 3.95 -11.99
N ALA A 51 9.81 3.57 -13.26
CA ALA A 51 9.63 2.20 -13.66
C ALA A 51 10.65 1.81 -14.74
N THR A 52 11.21 0.62 -14.62
CA THR A 52 12.10 0.04 -15.61
C THR A 52 11.75 -1.41 -15.87
N GLY A 53 11.74 -1.78 -17.14
CA GLY A 53 11.51 -3.15 -17.58
C GLY A 53 12.66 -3.58 -18.48
N TRP A 54 13.16 -4.79 -18.30
CA TRP A 54 14.23 -5.33 -19.13
C TRP A 54 14.09 -6.85 -19.30
N ARG A 55 14.76 -7.36 -20.34
CA ARG A 55 14.83 -8.79 -20.65
C ARG A 55 16.28 -9.21 -20.83
N PRO A 56 16.98 -9.70 -19.77
CA PRO A 56 18.37 -10.12 -19.90
C PRO A 56 18.56 -11.22 -20.96
N VAL A 57 17.56 -12.08 -21.08
CA VAL A 57 17.41 -13.12 -22.11
C VAL A 57 15.94 -13.13 -22.56
N GLU A 58 15.66 -13.66 -23.75
CA GLU A 58 14.34 -13.56 -24.40
C GLU A 58 13.19 -14.12 -23.55
N ASN A 59 13.46 -15.18 -22.78
CA ASN A 59 12.51 -15.83 -21.89
C ASN A 59 12.40 -15.22 -20.50
N TRP A 60 13.23 -14.24 -20.13
CA TRP A 60 13.24 -13.69 -18.79
C TRP A 60 12.86 -12.22 -18.80
N ARG A 61 11.73 -11.88 -18.21
CA ARG A 61 11.21 -10.52 -18.08
C ARG A 61 11.35 -10.03 -16.65
N ARG A 62 11.90 -8.84 -16.49
CA ARG A 62 12.07 -8.17 -15.20
C ARG A 62 11.46 -6.79 -15.27
N GLN A 63 10.74 -6.43 -14.22
CA GLN A 63 10.16 -5.10 -14.03
C GLN A 63 10.46 -4.65 -12.60
N LEU A 64 11.00 -3.46 -12.47
CA LEU A 64 11.27 -2.80 -11.20
C LEU A 64 10.58 -1.45 -11.23
N SER A 65 9.79 -1.16 -10.22
CA SER A 65 9.25 0.17 -9.99
C SER A 65 9.56 0.66 -8.58
N TYR A 66 9.74 1.97 -8.48
CA TYR A 66 9.92 2.68 -7.24
C TYR A 66 9.03 3.92 -7.26
N SER A 67 8.24 4.09 -6.21
CA SER A 67 7.37 5.24 -6.01
C SER A 67 7.75 5.94 -4.71
N TYR A 68 7.95 7.25 -4.78
CA TYR A 68 8.12 8.13 -3.62
C TYR A 68 6.95 9.10 -3.55
N ARG A 69 6.27 9.17 -2.41
CA ARG A 69 5.08 9.99 -2.20
C ARG A 69 5.21 10.84 -0.95
N TRP A 70 4.68 12.04 -0.99
CA TRP A 70 4.58 12.95 0.14
C TRP A 70 3.24 13.68 0.12
N SER A 71 2.61 13.82 1.28
CA SER A 71 1.39 14.60 1.46
C SER A 71 1.66 15.96 2.10
N ARG A 72 0.73 16.89 1.90
CA ARG A 72 0.67 18.17 2.60
C ARG A 72 -0.77 18.36 3.11
N PRO A 73 -0.98 18.51 4.44
CA PRO A 73 0.02 18.61 5.52
C PRO A 73 0.70 17.27 5.88
N LYS A 74 1.94 17.34 6.39
CA LYS A 74 2.81 16.16 6.64
C LYS A 74 2.28 15.20 7.71
N GLU A 75 1.47 15.68 8.67
CA GLU A 75 0.96 14.84 9.76
C GLU A 75 -0.02 13.75 9.28
N ARG A 76 -0.46 13.82 8.01
CA ARG A 76 -1.44 12.89 7.44
C ARG A 76 -0.86 12.00 6.34
N GLN A 77 0.43 11.68 6.44
CA GLN A 77 1.13 10.73 5.56
C GLN A 77 0.68 9.27 5.85
N TRP A 78 -0.58 8.93 5.57
CA TRP A 78 -1.12 7.58 5.81
C TRP A 78 -0.70 6.57 4.74
N SER A 79 -0.28 7.07 3.57
CA SER A 79 0.32 6.26 2.51
C SER A 79 1.82 6.04 2.74
N PRO A 80 2.38 4.86 2.42
CA PRO A 80 3.83 4.62 2.44
C PRO A 80 4.58 5.69 1.66
N LEU A 81 5.57 6.30 2.31
CA LEU A 81 6.46 7.30 1.70
C LEU A 81 7.22 6.73 0.51
N ASN A 82 7.66 5.49 0.64
CA ASN A 82 8.46 4.78 -0.35
C ASN A 82 7.77 3.46 -0.67
N GLN A 83 7.75 3.04 -1.92
CA GLN A 83 7.32 1.70 -2.31
C GLN A 83 8.26 1.19 -3.39
N ILE A 84 8.77 -0.02 -3.19
CA ILE A 84 9.54 -0.74 -4.20
C ILE A 84 8.72 -1.95 -4.62
N LEU A 85 8.63 -2.16 -5.92
CA LEU A 85 7.99 -3.32 -6.49
C LEU A 85 8.92 -3.98 -7.49
N LEU A 86 9.18 -5.28 -7.26
CA LEU A 86 9.93 -6.12 -8.18
C LEU A 86 9.02 -7.22 -8.71
N HIS A 87 8.94 -7.32 -10.03
CA HIS A 87 8.30 -8.40 -10.75
C HIS A 87 9.31 -9.11 -11.65
N SER A 88 9.33 -10.44 -11.59
CA SER A 88 10.19 -11.29 -12.39
C SER A 88 9.38 -12.43 -12.97
N SER A 89 9.43 -12.60 -14.28
CA SER A 89 8.68 -13.62 -15.02
C SER A 89 9.63 -14.35 -15.95
N TRP A 90 9.68 -15.67 -15.87
CA TRP A 90 10.56 -16.51 -16.66
C TRP A 90 9.77 -17.66 -17.29
N ASP A 91 9.83 -17.78 -18.61
CA ASP A 91 9.09 -18.76 -19.40
C ASP A 91 10.07 -19.71 -20.11
N THR A 92 10.12 -20.99 -19.75
CA THR A 92 10.99 -21.95 -20.45
C THR A 92 10.40 -22.39 -21.78
N GLN A 93 11.19 -23.06 -22.61
CA GLN A 93 10.71 -23.62 -23.88
C GLN A 93 9.73 -24.79 -23.68
N ASP A 94 9.72 -25.41 -22.49
CA ASP A 94 8.85 -26.54 -22.14
C ASP A 94 7.48 -26.08 -21.57
N ASP A 95 7.04 -24.86 -21.94
CA ASP A 95 5.84 -24.19 -21.42
C ASP A 95 5.79 -24.09 -19.88
N LEU A 96 6.94 -24.02 -19.19
CA LEU A 96 6.99 -23.79 -17.75
C LEU A 96 7.20 -22.30 -17.47
N GLY A 97 6.29 -21.70 -16.70
CA GLY A 97 6.35 -20.31 -16.28
C GLY A 97 6.60 -20.16 -14.78
N LEU A 98 7.54 -19.30 -14.41
CA LEU A 98 7.78 -18.84 -13.04
C LEU A 98 7.55 -17.33 -12.97
N ASN A 99 6.60 -16.89 -12.14
CA ASN A 99 6.39 -15.49 -11.83
C ASN A 99 6.63 -15.23 -10.35
N ALA A 100 7.39 -14.18 -10.05
CA ALA A 100 7.68 -13.71 -8.70
C ALA A 100 7.30 -12.24 -8.58
N TRP A 101 6.50 -11.92 -7.56
CA TRP A 101 6.04 -10.58 -7.25
C TRP A 101 6.40 -10.21 -5.82
N ARG A 102 7.03 -9.05 -5.65
CA ARG A 102 7.61 -8.64 -4.38
C ARG A 102 7.44 -7.14 -4.13
N PRO A 103 6.37 -6.74 -3.42
CA PRO A 103 6.22 -5.38 -2.94
C PRO A 103 6.92 -5.19 -1.59
N TYR A 104 7.50 -4.01 -1.41
CA TYR A 104 8.09 -3.56 -0.15
C TYR A 104 7.63 -2.13 0.12
N PRO A 105 6.53 -1.94 0.87
CA PRO A 105 6.12 -0.64 1.36
C PRO A 105 7.07 -0.17 2.47
N GLY A 106 7.57 1.05 2.34
CA GLY A 106 8.29 1.75 3.39
C GLY A 106 7.36 2.23 4.51
N LYS A 107 7.95 2.93 5.48
CA LYS A 107 7.24 3.43 6.66
C LYS A 107 6.07 4.36 6.28
N ARG A 108 4.98 4.23 7.03
CA ARG A 108 3.82 5.12 7.02
C ARG A 108 3.90 6.06 8.22
N GLY A 109 3.24 7.21 8.12
CA GLY A 109 3.00 8.06 9.28
C GLY A 109 2.02 7.39 10.26
N PRO A 110 1.99 7.84 11.53
CA PRO A 110 1.04 7.36 12.51
C PRO A 110 -0.40 7.52 12.02
N VAL A 111 -1.23 6.49 12.23
CA VAL A 111 -2.68 6.55 11.98
C VAL A 111 -3.36 6.81 13.32
N PRO A 112 -4.27 7.82 13.43
CA PRO A 112 -5.02 8.05 14.65
C PRO A 112 -5.93 6.84 14.94
N ALA A 113 -5.78 6.23 16.12
CA ALA A 113 -6.76 5.26 16.59
C ALA A 113 -7.97 5.98 17.21
N LEU A 114 -9.08 5.26 17.39
CA LEU A 114 -10.31 5.79 18.02
C LEU A 114 -10.10 6.30 19.47
N SER A 115 -8.93 6.08 20.08
CA SER A 115 -8.53 6.65 21.36
C SER A 115 -7.75 7.95 21.18
N LEU A 116 -8.18 9.02 21.87
CA LEU A 116 -7.65 10.40 21.86
C LEU A 116 -6.13 10.57 22.11
N LEU A 117 -5.43 9.50 22.50
CA LEU A 117 -4.04 9.52 22.95
C LEU A 117 -3.16 8.48 22.23
N ASP A 118 -3.72 7.65 21.35
CA ASP A 118 -2.98 6.52 20.79
C ASP A 118 -2.85 6.62 19.27
N THR A 119 -1.60 6.65 18.82
CA THR A 119 -1.25 6.64 17.41
C THR A 119 -0.60 5.31 17.08
N VAL A 120 -1.16 4.58 16.13
CA VAL A 120 -0.60 3.28 15.75
C VAL A 120 0.32 3.47 14.55
N SER A 121 1.55 2.97 14.69
CA SER A 121 2.53 2.90 13.60
C SER A 121 2.39 1.56 12.88
N ILE A 122 2.28 1.59 11.56
CA ILE A 122 2.30 0.39 10.71
C ILE A 122 3.73 0.20 10.21
N ASP A 123 4.35 -0.89 10.63
CA ASP A 123 5.71 -1.21 10.23
C ASP A 123 5.79 -1.68 8.76
N PRO A 124 6.93 -1.39 8.08
CA PRO A 124 7.23 -1.95 6.77
C PRO A 124 7.18 -3.48 6.82
N TYR A 125 6.51 -4.07 5.84
CA TYR A 125 6.42 -5.52 5.71
C TYR A 125 6.95 -5.97 4.35
N PHE A 126 7.25 -7.26 4.28
CA PHE A 126 7.78 -7.90 3.09
C PHE A 126 6.80 -8.95 2.61
N ASN A 127 6.24 -8.76 1.41
CA ASN A 127 5.39 -9.76 0.78
C ASN A 127 6.11 -10.39 -0.43
N LEU A 128 5.91 -11.69 -0.59
CA LEU A 128 6.40 -12.44 -1.74
C LEU A 128 5.29 -13.36 -2.22
N THR A 129 4.93 -13.22 -3.49
CA THR A 129 4.05 -14.14 -4.20
C THR A 129 4.85 -14.83 -5.29
N LEU A 130 4.76 -16.16 -5.35
CA LEU A 130 5.34 -16.98 -6.40
C LEU A 130 4.23 -17.75 -7.10
N ARG A 131 4.23 -17.73 -8.44
CA ARG A 131 3.39 -18.56 -9.28
C ARG A 131 4.27 -19.43 -10.16
N LEU A 132 4.05 -20.73 -10.09
CA LEU A 132 4.58 -21.72 -11.01
C LEU A 132 3.43 -22.22 -11.86
N GLY A 133 3.64 -22.44 -13.14
CA GLY A 133 2.64 -23.06 -13.97
C GLY A 133 3.26 -23.67 -15.20
N GLY A 134 2.47 -24.49 -15.90
CA GLY A 134 2.86 -24.88 -17.22
C GLY A 134 1.86 -25.75 -17.93
N ARG A 135 2.21 -26.09 -19.16
CA ARG A 135 1.33 -26.78 -20.09
C ARG A 135 1.98 -28.08 -20.57
N PRO A 136 1.90 -29.17 -19.79
CA PRO A 136 2.51 -30.45 -20.17
C PRO A 136 1.94 -31.05 -21.46
N ARG A 137 0.72 -30.68 -21.84
CA ARG A 137 0.08 -31.01 -23.12
C ARG A 137 -0.77 -29.83 -23.60
N PRO A 138 -1.03 -29.67 -24.91
CA PRO A 138 -1.82 -28.55 -25.44
C PRO A 138 -3.21 -28.38 -24.79
N ASP A 139 -3.77 -29.47 -24.25
CA ASP A 139 -5.08 -29.56 -23.61
C ASP A 139 -5.04 -29.50 -22.06
N VAL A 140 -3.84 -29.48 -21.44
CA VAL A 140 -3.69 -29.50 -19.99
C VAL A 140 -2.76 -28.38 -19.52
N GLU A 141 -3.30 -27.47 -18.71
CA GLU A 141 -2.52 -26.44 -18.02
C GLU A 141 -2.66 -26.63 -16.51
N TRP A 142 -1.56 -26.42 -15.77
CA TRP A 142 -1.56 -26.38 -14.32
C TRP A 142 -0.94 -25.08 -13.83
N SER A 143 -1.37 -24.64 -12.64
CA SER A 143 -0.70 -23.56 -11.94
C SER A 143 -0.78 -23.74 -10.43
N LEU A 144 0.31 -23.41 -9.77
CA LEU A 144 0.48 -23.40 -8.33
C LEU A 144 0.90 -21.99 -7.93
N THR A 145 0.10 -21.36 -7.07
CA THR A 145 0.38 -20.01 -6.58
C THR A 145 0.51 -20.04 -5.06
N GLY A 146 1.63 -19.54 -4.55
CA GLY A 146 1.83 -19.23 -3.14
C GLY A 146 1.87 -17.72 -2.95
N ALA A 147 0.99 -17.19 -2.11
CA ALA A 147 0.94 -15.78 -1.74
C ALA A 147 1.38 -15.60 -0.28
N ASN A 148 1.94 -14.43 0.04
CA ASN A 148 2.41 -14.09 1.38
C ASN A 148 3.32 -15.16 1.99
N LEU A 149 4.23 -15.70 1.17
CA LEU A 149 5.13 -16.80 1.54
C LEU A 149 6.03 -16.54 2.75
N PRO A 150 6.53 -15.31 2.99
CA PRO A 150 7.16 -14.97 4.26
C PRO A 150 6.03 -14.85 5.29
N ASP A 151 5.96 -15.77 6.23
CA ASP A 151 4.99 -15.72 7.32
C ASP A 151 5.18 -14.42 8.11
N ASN A 152 4.27 -13.47 7.91
CA ASN A 152 4.34 -12.17 8.54
C ASN A 152 2.91 -11.67 8.73
N GLN A 153 2.29 -12.02 9.85
CA GLN A 153 1.07 -11.33 10.30
C GLN A 153 1.44 -9.85 10.48
N HIS A 154 0.85 -8.98 9.67
CA HIS A 154 1.12 -7.54 9.72
C HIS A 154 -0.18 -6.75 9.57
N LEU A 155 -0.21 -5.60 10.24
CA LEU A 155 -1.34 -4.69 10.20
C LEU A 155 -1.26 -3.85 8.92
N GLU A 156 -2.19 -4.04 7.98
CA GLU A 156 -2.20 -3.24 6.74
C GLU A 156 -3.00 -1.94 6.87
N PHE A 157 -4.09 -1.96 7.65
CA PHE A 157 -5.00 -0.84 7.88
C PHE A 157 -5.67 -0.98 9.26
N ILE A 158 -6.13 0.15 9.80
CA ILE A 158 -6.98 0.25 10.98
C ILE A 158 -8.22 1.01 10.54
N GLN A 159 -9.41 0.51 10.88
CA GLN A 159 -10.70 1.09 10.50
C GLN A 159 -11.33 1.83 11.68
#